data_AF-A0A840DVR0-F1
#
_entry.id   AF-A0A840DVR0-F1
#
_cell.length_a   1.000
_cell.length_b   1.000
_cell.length_c   1.000
_cell.angle_alpha   90.00
_cell.angle_beta   90.00
_cell.angle_gamma   90.00
#
_symmetry.space_group_name_H-M   'P 1'
#
loop_
_entity.id
_entity.type
_entity.pdbx_description
1 polymer ?
#
loop_
_entity_poly.entity_id
_entity_poly.type
_entity_poly.pdbx_seq_one_letter_code
_entity_poly.pdbx_strand_id
1 'polypeptide(L)' 'SAFAVGAGYTSEDGNIRSNVSITSAGGHWGVGVGLSLTLN' A
#
# COMPACT_ATOMS: atom_id res chain seq x y z
N SER A 1 -2.02 -21.47 -2.81
CA SER A 1 -2.95 -20.32 -2.80
C SER A 1 -2.18 -19.09 -2.34
N ALA A 2 -2.44 -17.96 -2.97
CA ALA A 2 -1.87 -16.67 -2.60
C ALA A 2 -3.01 -15.69 -2.36
N PHE A 3 -2.94 -14.92 -1.28
CA PHE A 3 -3.92 -13.91 -0.91
C PHE A 3 -3.21 -12.57 -0.76
N ALA A 4 -3.80 -11.53 -1.34
CA ALA A 4 -3.29 -10.17 -1.24
C ALA A 4 -4.46 -9.24 -0.93
N VAL A 5 -4.29 -8.36 0.05
CA VAL A 5 -5.25 -7.32 0.40
C VAL A 5 -4.51 -6.03 0.66
N GLY A 6 -5.11 -4.90 0.31
CA GLY A 6 -4.49 -3.60 0.52
C GLY A 6 -5.48 -2.47 0.59
N ALA A 7 -5.08 -1.40 1.27
CA ALA A 7 -5.82 -0.16 1.39
C ALA A 7 -4.94 0.99 0.92
N GLY A 8 -5.55 1.91 0.17
CA GLY A 8 -4.90 3.14 -0.31
C GLY A 8 -5.60 4.35 0.26
N TYR A 9 -4.84 5.37 0.60
CA TYR A 9 -5.31 6.70 0.97
C TYR A 9 -4.67 7.71 0.02
N THR A 10 -5.49 8.48 -0.68
CA THR A 10 -5.03 9.62 -1.47
C THR A 10 -5.68 10.87 -0.88
N SER A 11 -4.86 11.86 -0.55
CA SER A 11 -5.33 13.16 -0.06
C SER A 11 -6.12 13.86 -1.15
N GLU A 12 -7.08 14.68 -0.73
CA GLU A 12 -7.99 15.41 -1.61
C GLU A 12 -7.22 16.28 -2.62
N ASP A 13 -6.18 16.96 -2.14
CA ASP A 13 -5.29 17.78 -2.96
C ASP A 13 -4.31 16.98 -3.84
N GLY A 14 -4.35 15.64 -3.81
CA GLY A 14 -3.47 14.75 -4.57
C GLY A 14 -2.00 14.76 -4.13
N ASN A 15 -1.63 15.63 -3.18
CA ASN A 15 -0.25 15.82 -2.74
C ASN A 15 0.31 14.68 -1.89
N ILE A 16 -0.57 13.87 -1.28
CA ILE A 16 -0.19 12.76 -0.42
C ILE A 16 -0.92 11.53 -0.91
N ARG A 17 -0.16 10.48 -1.23
CA ARG A 17 -0.71 9.19 -1.59
C ARG A 17 0.01 8.10 -0.83
N SER A 18 -0.74 7.42 0.02
CA SER A 18 -0.27 6.34 0.87
C SER A 18 -0.97 5.05 0.47
N ASN A 19 -0.26 3.93 0.52
CA ASN A 19 -0.86 2.62 0.34
C ASN A 19 -0.19 1.62 1.28
N VAL A 20 -0.98 0.66 1.73
CA VAL A 20 -0.52 -0.45 2.55
C VAL A 20 -1.11 -1.73 1.98
N SER A 21 -0.30 -2.77 1.91
CA SER A 21 -0.72 -4.08 1.43
C SER A 21 -0.10 -5.19 2.26
N ILE A 22 -0.85 -6.28 2.36
CA ILE A 22 -0.44 -7.51 3.02
C ILE A 22 -0.66 -8.63 2.02
N THR A 23 0.38 -9.43 1.83
CA THR A 23 0.39 -10.53 0.88
C THR A 23 0.83 -11.80 1.58
N SER A 24 0.17 -12.91 1.30
CA SER A 24 0.49 -14.23 1.84
C SER A 24 0.52 -15.25 0.72
N ALA A 25 1.57 -16.07 0.66
CA ALA A 25 1.68 -17.14 -0.32
C ALA A 25 2.48 -18.30 0.25
N GLY A 26 1.90 -19.51 0.22
CA GLY A 26 2.64 -20.76 0.45
C GLY A 26 3.34 -20.86 1.81
N GLY A 27 2.82 -20.21 2.85
CA GLY A 27 3.41 -20.18 4.20
C GLY A 27 4.26 -18.94 4.48
N HIS A 28 4.49 -18.08 3.49
CA HIS A 28 5.25 -16.84 3.64
C HIS A 28 4.32 -15.64 3.60
N TRP A 29 4.61 -14.65 4.43
CA TRP A 29 3.87 -13.39 4.49
C TRP A 29 4.81 -12.23 4.14
N GLY A 30 4.30 -11.27 3.38
CA GLY A 30 4.97 -10.04 3.02
C GLY A 30 4.07 -8.84 3.35
N VAL A 31 4.69 -7.75 3.75
CA VAL A 31 4.02 -6.47 3.98
C VAL A 31 4.62 -5.42 3.05
N GLY A 32 3.77 -4.59 2.45
CA GLY A 32 4.16 -3.48 1.60
C GLY A 32 3.58 -2.18 2.13
N VAL A 33 4.40 -1.14 2.19
CA VAL A 33 3.95 0.23 2.43
C VAL A 33 4.53 1.13 1.36
N GLY A 34 3.73 2.05 0.83
CA GLY A 34 4.17 3.06 -0.12
C GLY A 34 3.65 4.42 0.29
N LEU A 35 4.54 5.41 0.30
CA LEU A 35 4.21 6.80 0.55
C LEU A 35 4.76 7.63 -0.60
N SER A 36 3.91 8.47 -1.18
CA SER A 36 4.26 9.42 -2.24
C SER A 36 3.82 10.81 -1.79
N LEU A 37 4.76 11.74 -1.84
CA LEU A 37 4.58 13.13 -1.41
C LEU A 37 4.98 14.04 -2.57
N THR A 38 4.09 14.96 -2.92
CA THR A 38 4.36 16.05 -3.86
C THR A 38 4.74 17.28 -3.05
N LEU A 39 5.98 17.77 -3.21
CA LEU A 39 6.44 19.04 -2.63
C LEU A 39 6.63 20.03 -3.79
N ASN A 40 5.87 21.12 -3.77
CA ASN A 40 6.00 22.24 -4.71
C ASN A 40 7.07 23.22 -4.23
#